data_AF-A0A318PGZ0-F1
#
_entry.id   AF-A0A318PGZ0-F1
#
_cell.length_a   1.000
_cell.length_b   1.000
_cell.length_c   1.000
_cell.angle_alpha   90.00
_cell.angle_beta   90.00
_cell.angle_gamma   90.00
#
_symmetry.space_group_name_H-M   'P 1'
#
loop_
_entity.id
_entity.type
_entity.pdbx_description
1 polymer ?
#
loop_
_entity_poly.entity_id
_entity_poly.type
_entity_poly.pdbx_seq_one_letter_code
_entity_poly.pdbx_strand_id
1 'polypeptide(L)'
;MRHEGLGLAQDQPSIGFGAKERSWNDRDLLLTWRERWASLANERLAELDLDVRIDHRSFAAQGIDLEPQNKIGPAGMRREERGEDAQRVADHLEIARRNGERLLAEPHVALETLTRQQSTFTRQDLARFVDRHTADAEQFSAVMVRVEACPELVALGKDGHGRERFSTRAMIGVEQRLEEASLAMGQSQGHAVPLAVRRAAMARDGLGDEQALAVGEVTKSRDLSVVVGYAGTGKSTMLGIARAAWEEAGYRVRGAALSGIAAEGLEAGSGIESRTLASLERAWARGFDRLERGDVLVVDEAGMVGSRQMERVLSAAR
;
A
#
# COMPACT_ATOMS: atom_id res chain seq x y z
N MET A 1 -42.28 63.86 10.90
CA MET A 1 -43.05 62.60 10.84
C MET A 1 -42.07 61.47 11.08
N ARG A 2 -42.27 60.67 12.14
CA ARG A 2 -41.41 59.53 12.51
C ARG A 2 -41.56 58.39 11.50
N HIS A 3 -40.47 57.66 11.25
CA HIS A 3 -40.41 56.20 11.03
C HIS A 3 -38.93 55.83 11.18
N GLU A 4 -38.47 55.41 12.37
CA GLU A 4 -38.34 54.00 12.77
C GLU A 4 -37.48 53.15 11.82
N GLY A 5 -36.17 53.20 12.03
CA GLY A 5 -35.25 52.13 11.65
C GLY A 5 -34.79 51.43 12.92
N LEU A 6 -35.33 50.24 13.19
CA LEU A 6 -34.95 49.36 14.29
C LEU A 6 -33.45 49.03 14.19
N GLY A 7 -32.65 49.63 15.06
CA GLY A 7 -31.29 49.19 15.35
C GLY A 7 -31.33 47.89 16.14
N LEU A 8 -31.32 46.76 15.44
CA LEU A 8 -30.90 45.47 15.98
C LEU A 8 -29.46 45.21 15.53
N ALA A 9 -28.53 45.98 16.09
CA ALA A 9 -27.15 45.51 16.21
C ALA A 9 -27.15 44.46 17.32
N GLN A 10 -27.50 43.21 16.97
CA GLN A 10 -27.08 42.09 17.79
C GLN A 10 -25.56 41.98 17.62
N ASP A 11 -24.84 42.43 18.64
CA ASP A 11 -23.48 41.97 18.94
C ASP A 11 -23.53 40.44 19.04
N GLN A 12 -23.36 39.75 17.93
CA GLN A 12 -22.82 38.40 17.97
C GLN A 12 -21.33 38.56 18.21
N PRO A 13 -20.79 38.18 19.38
CA PRO A 13 -19.35 38.08 19.51
C PRO A 13 -18.89 37.11 18.42
N SER A 14 -17.98 37.54 17.55
CA SER A 14 -17.35 36.64 16.61
C SER A 14 -16.72 35.52 17.43
N ILE A 15 -17.36 34.36 17.45
CA ILE A 15 -16.82 33.18 18.11
C ILE A 15 -15.63 32.80 17.23
N GLY A 16 -14.46 33.35 17.54
CA GLY A 16 -13.21 32.93 16.90
C GLY A 16 -13.03 31.43 17.12
N PHE A 17 -12.07 30.82 16.44
CA PHE A 17 -11.79 29.37 16.48
C PHE A 17 -11.36 28.80 17.86
N GLY A 18 -11.68 29.47 18.97
CA GLY A 18 -11.29 29.08 20.32
C GLY A 18 -9.79 29.21 20.57
N ALA A 19 -9.35 28.79 21.76
CA ALA A 19 -7.93 28.62 22.03
C ALA A 19 -7.38 27.42 21.23
N LYS A 20 -6.10 27.49 20.86
CA LYS A 20 -5.43 26.39 20.15
C LYS A 20 -5.49 25.11 21.00
N GLU A 21 -6.18 24.08 20.49
CA GLU A 21 -6.24 22.77 21.13
C GLU A 21 -4.85 22.10 21.07
N ARG A 22 -4.20 21.98 22.23
CA ARG A 22 -2.80 21.53 22.29
C ARG A 22 -2.66 20.01 22.27
N SER A 23 -3.69 19.28 22.71
CA SER A 23 -3.72 17.81 22.69
C SER A 23 -3.55 17.24 21.28
N TRP A 24 -3.88 18.02 20.25
CA TRP A 24 -3.69 17.66 18.84
C TRP A 24 -2.22 17.55 18.40
N ASN A 25 -1.27 18.03 19.21
CA ASN A 25 0.16 17.87 18.94
C ASN A 25 0.76 16.61 19.57
N ASP A 26 -0.07 15.75 20.17
CA ASP A 26 0.38 14.47 20.71
C ASP A 26 0.95 13.57 19.60
N ARG A 27 2.07 12.90 19.91
CA ARG A 27 2.80 12.09 18.94
C ARG A 27 2.00 10.88 18.48
N ASP A 28 1.28 10.21 19.38
CA ASP A 28 0.52 9.01 19.05
C ASP A 28 -0.69 9.36 18.17
N LEU A 29 -1.30 10.51 18.44
CA LEU A 29 -2.37 11.06 17.61
C LEU A 29 -1.87 11.44 16.21
N LEU A 30 -0.69 12.08 16.11
CA LEU A 30 -0.06 12.39 14.82
C LEU A 30 0.23 11.11 14.01
N LEU A 31 0.76 10.06 14.65
CA LEU A 31 1.03 8.78 13.98
C LEU A 31 -0.26 8.15 13.46
N THR A 32 -1.32 8.17 14.27
CA THR A 32 -2.64 7.68 13.87
C THR A 32 -3.17 8.43 12.65
N TRP A 33 -3.08 9.76 12.63
CA TRP A 33 -3.54 10.56 11.49
C TRP A 33 -2.73 10.31 10.23
N ARG A 34 -1.40 10.18 10.35
CA ARG A 34 -0.51 9.87 9.22
C ARG A 34 -0.85 8.52 8.60
N GLU A 35 -1.07 7.51 9.42
CA GLU A 35 -1.48 6.18 8.98
C GLU A 35 -2.84 6.24 8.27
N ARG A 36 -3.84 6.87 8.89
CA ARG A 36 -5.20 6.99 8.33
C ARG A 36 -5.20 7.75 7.00
N TRP A 37 -4.48 8.87 6.91
CA TRP A 37 -4.36 9.63 5.68
C TRP A 37 -3.71 8.81 4.55
N ALA A 38 -2.58 8.15 4.83
CA ALA A 38 -1.91 7.33 3.83
C ALA A 38 -2.78 6.15 3.38
N SER A 39 -3.52 5.54 4.30
CA SER A 39 -4.45 4.45 3.99
C SER A 39 -5.54 4.89 3.00
N LEU A 40 -6.23 6.00 3.30
CA LEU A 40 -7.28 6.56 2.44
C LEU A 40 -6.74 7.04 1.09
N ALA A 41 -5.55 7.66 1.07
CA ALA A 41 -4.95 8.13 -0.16
C ALA A 41 -4.51 6.95 -1.06
N ASN A 42 -3.92 5.91 -0.47
CA ASN A 42 -3.50 4.71 -1.19
C ASN A 42 -4.69 3.92 -1.73
N GLU A 43 -5.80 3.90 -1.00
CA GLU A 43 -7.07 3.32 -1.48
C GLU A 43 -7.50 3.99 -2.78
N ARG A 44 -7.57 5.33 -2.77
CA ARG A 44 -7.96 6.09 -3.96
C ARG A 44 -6.96 5.99 -5.11
N LEU A 45 -5.66 5.92 -4.83
CA LEU A 45 -4.62 5.71 -5.85
C LEU A 45 -4.80 4.36 -6.56
N ALA A 46 -5.10 3.31 -5.80
CA ALA A 46 -5.33 1.98 -6.34
C ALA A 46 -6.66 1.86 -7.11
N GLU A 47 -7.74 2.52 -6.66
CA GLU A 47 -8.99 2.61 -7.44
C GLU A 47 -8.80 3.27 -8.82
N LEU A 48 -7.79 4.13 -8.94
CA LEU A 48 -7.41 4.80 -10.18
C LEU A 48 -6.34 4.05 -10.98
N ASP A 49 -6.00 2.83 -10.57
CA ASP A 49 -4.96 1.99 -11.19
C ASP A 49 -3.59 2.70 -11.29
N LEU A 50 -3.24 3.46 -10.24
CA LEU A 50 -1.96 4.14 -10.15
C LEU A 50 -0.99 3.28 -9.31
N ASP A 51 0.10 2.80 -9.92
CA ASP A 51 1.20 2.09 -9.26
C ASP A 51 2.09 3.03 -8.42
N VAL A 52 1.45 3.78 -7.51
CA VAL A 52 2.10 4.69 -6.56
C VAL A 52 1.58 4.43 -5.16
N ARG A 53 2.49 4.37 -4.20
CA ARG A 53 2.18 4.16 -2.78
C ARG A 53 2.78 5.24 -1.90
N ILE A 54 1.99 5.64 -0.91
CA ILE A 54 2.37 6.53 0.17
C ILE A 54 2.66 5.69 1.41
N ASP A 55 3.91 5.70 1.87
CA ASP A 55 4.29 5.13 3.17
C ASP A 55 4.37 6.25 4.21
N HIS A 56 3.53 6.16 5.23
CA HIS A 56 3.44 7.16 6.29
C HIS A 56 4.60 7.10 7.29
N ARG A 57 5.37 6.00 7.31
CA ARG A 57 6.47 5.78 8.26
C ARG A 57 7.67 6.68 7.94
N SER A 58 8.55 6.91 8.90
CA SER A 58 9.82 7.63 8.63
C SER A 58 10.75 6.78 7.76
N PHE A 59 11.73 7.41 7.09
CA PHE A 59 12.76 6.69 6.33
C PHE A 59 13.45 5.61 7.17
N ALA A 60 13.85 5.93 8.41
CA ALA A 60 14.42 4.96 9.34
C ALA A 60 13.49 3.76 9.60
N ALA A 61 12.18 3.99 9.82
CA ALA A 61 11.21 2.91 10.01
C ALA A 61 10.90 2.12 8.73
N GLN A 62 11.19 2.69 7.56
CA GLN A 62 11.15 2.00 6.28
C GLN A 62 12.48 1.26 5.99
N GLY A 63 13.55 1.52 6.74
CA GLY A 63 14.90 1.04 6.43
C GLY A 63 15.52 1.74 5.22
N ILE A 64 15.11 2.99 4.94
CA ILE A 64 15.72 3.84 3.91
C ILE A 64 16.85 4.60 4.57
N ASP A 65 18.06 4.36 4.08
CA ASP A 65 19.26 4.98 4.59
C ASP A 65 19.49 6.34 3.91
N LEU A 66 18.54 7.27 4.13
CA LEU A 66 18.58 8.67 3.71
C LEU A 66 18.13 9.57 4.86
N GLU A 67 18.68 10.76 4.94
CA GLU A 67 18.27 11.77 5.92
C GLU A 67 17.01 12.49 5.43
N PRO A 68 15.92 12.51 6.22
CA PRO A 68 14.69 13.20 5.85
C PRO A 68 14.91 14.69 5.63
N GLN A 69 14.40 15.21 4.51
CA GLN A 69 14.53 16.62 4.18
C GLN A 69 13.35 17.45 4.67
N ASN A 70 13.62 18.70 5.04
CA ASN A 70 12.59 19.69 5.30
C ASN A 70 11.96 20.15 3.98
N LYS A 71 10.62 20.13 3.89
CA LYS A 71 9.90 20.64 2.72
C LYS A 71 9.98 22.16 2.67
N ILE A 72 10.68 22.70 1.68
CA ILE A 72 10.61 24.12 1.33
C ILE A 72 9.41 24.30 0.38
N GLY A 73 8.29 24.80 0.91
CA GLY A 73 7.12 25.09 0.09
C GLY A 73 7.28 26.38 -0.73
N PRO A 74 6.33 26.71 -1.63
CA PRO A 74 6.38 27.94 -2.45
C PRO A 74 6.53 29.23 -1.63
N ALA A 75 5.99 29.26 -0.41
CA ALA A 75 6.17 30.40 0.50
C ALA A 75 7.59 30.48 1.09
N GLY A 76 8.27 29.35 1.29
CA GLY A 76 9.68 29.31 1.68
C GLY A 76 10.61 29.76 0.56
N MET A 77 10.35 29.31 -0.67
CA MET A 77 11.07 29.78 -1.87
C MET A 77 10.98 31.30 -2.06
N ARG A 78 9.78 31.87 -1.93
CA ARG A 78 9.60 33.35 -2.01
C ARG A 78 10.27 34.12 -0.88
N ARG A 79 10.50 33.50 0.27
CA ARG A 79 11.24 34.12 1.38
C ARG A 79 12.73 34.09 1.10
N GLU A 80 13.23 32.97 0.59
CA GLU A 80 14.61 32.83 0.13
C GLU A 80 14.95 33.85 -0.97
N GLU A 81 14.09 34.04 -1.97
CA GLU A 81 14.26 35.06 -3.02
C GLU A 81 14.40 36.49 -2.45
N ARG A 82 13.87 36.72 -1.24
CA ARG A 82 13.98 37.99 -0.49
C ARG A 82 15.12 37.98 0.54
N GLY A 83 15.93 36.93 0.60
CA GLY A 83 17.00 36.73 1.59
C GLY A 83 16.51 36.38 3.00
N GLU A 84 15.22 36.08 3.16
CA GLU A 84 14.60 35.65 4.42
C GLU A 84 14.74 34.12 4.56
N ASP A 85 15.00 33.60 5.77
CA ASP A 85 15.12 32.16 6.04
C ASP A 85 16.34 31.42 5.42
N ALA A 86 17.45 32.13 5.14
CA ALA A 86 18.69 31.56 4.59
C ALA A 86 19.22 30.33 5.35
N GLN A 87 19.05 30.27 6.69
CA GLN A 87 19.45 29.11 7.48
C GLN A 87 18.70 27.84 7.08
N ARG A 88 17.38 27.92 6.81
CA ARG A 88 16.59 26.73 6.44
C ARG A 88 16.99 26.17 5.08
N VAL A 89 17.38 27.06 4.17
CA VAL A 89 17.91 26.68 2.85
C VAL A 89 19.28 26.03 3.00
N ALA A 90 20.17 26.63 3.80
CA ALA A 90 21.48 26.06 4.09
C ALA A 90 21.36 24.66 4.71
N ASP A 91 20.48 24.49 5.70
CA ASP A 91 20.21 23.18 6.33
C ASP A 91 19.67 22.17 5.29
N HIS A 92 18.75 22.59 4.42
CA HIS A 92 18.21 21.73 3.36
C HIS A 92 19.29 21.28 2.36
N LEU A 93 20.15 22.21 1.92
CA LEU A 93 21.26 21.94 1.02
C LEU A 93 22.32 21.04 1.68
N GLU A 94 22.55 21.18 2.99
CA GLU A 94 23.48 20.31 3.71
C GLU A 94 22.94 18.87 3.85
N ILE A 95 21.63 18.71 4.09
CA ILE A 95 20.98 17.39 4.07
C ILE A 95 21.02 16.79 2.66
N ALA A 96 20.73 17.59 1.62
CA ALA A 96 20.81 17.14 0.23
C ALA A 96 22.25 16.73 -0.12
N ARG A 97 23.27 17.50 0.29
CA ARG A 97 24.68 17.15 0.07
C ARG A 97 25.04 15.80 0.70
N ARG A 98 24.71 15.60 1.98
CA ARG A 98 24.98 14.35 2.71
C ARG A 98 24.24 13.17 2.09
N ASN A 99 22.99 13.36 1.66
CA ASN A 99 22.27 12.33 0.93
C ASN A 99 22.92 12.01 -0.42
N GLY A 100 23.38 13.03 -1.16
CA GLY A 100 24.09 12.83 -2.43
C GLY A 100 25.41 12.07 -2.26
N GLU A 101 26.19 12.39 -1.22
CA GLU A 101 27.40 11.64 -0.85
C GLU A 101 27.11 10.17 -0.57
N ARG A 102 25.99 9.88 0.11
CA ARG A 102 25.55 8.51 0.37
C ARG A 102 25.10 7.81 -0.89
N LEU A 103 24.38 8.48 -1.79
CA LEU A 103 23.98 7.89 -3.07
C LEU A 103 25.19 7.63 -4.00
N LEU A 104 26.27 8.40 -3.87
CA LEU A 104 27.53 8.12 -4.57
C LEU A 104 28.21 6.86 -4.03
N ALA A 105 28.25 6.70 -2.70
CA ALA A 105 28.81 5.52 -2.05
C ALA A 105 27.95 4.27 -2.30
N GLU A 106 26.63 4.43 -2.20
CA GLU A 106 25.62 3.36 -2.15
C GLU A 106 24.48 3.65 -3.14
N PRO A 107 24.72 3.55 -4.47
CA PRO A 107 23.72 3.89 -5.49
C PRO A 107 22.45 3.03 -5.44
N HIS A 108 22.55 1.81 -4.90
CA HIS A 108 21.43 0.89 -4.76
C HIS A 108 20.31 1.47 -3.86
N VAL A 109 20.63 2.35 -2.90
CA VAL A 109 19.65 2.99 -2.01
C VAL A 109 18.61 3.80 -2.80
N ALA A 110 19.01 4.48 -3.88
CA ALA A 110 18.07 5.18 -4.76
C ALA A 110 17.09 4.21 -5.42
N LEU A 111 17.60 3.10 -5.94
CA LEU A 111 16.83 2.09 -6.65
C LEU A 111 15.87 1.34 -5.72
N GLU A 112 16.32 0.98 -4.52
CA GLU A 112 15.48 0.38 -3.50
C GLU A 112 14.37 1.33 -3.04
N THR A 113 14.70 2.62 -2.86
CA THR A 113 13.72 3.62 -2.45
C THR A 113 12.63 3.80 -3.51
N LEU A 114 13.01 3.89 -4.80
CA LEU A 114 12.06 3.95 -5.91
C LEU A 114 11.20 2.68 -5.98
N THR A 115 11.84 1.50 -5.90
CA THR A 115 11.14 0.21 -6.02
C THR A 115 10.44 -0.26 -4.75
N ARG A 116 10.37 0.58 -3.71
CA ARG A 116 9.47 0.40 -2.57
C ARG A 116 8.09 1.02 -2.83
N GLN A 117 8.02 2.06 -3.66
CA GLN A 117 6.79 2.80 -3.93
C GLN A 117 6.08 2.34 -5.22
N GLN A 118 6.85 1.85 -6.19
CA GLN A 118 6.37 1.41 -7.51
C GLN A 118 7.18 0.21 -8.01
N SER A 119 6.59 -0.66 -8.83
CA SER A 119 7.26 -1.85 -9.37
C SER A 119 8.29 -1.50 -10.45
N THR A 120 7.99 -0.48 -11.24
CA THR A 120 8.81 0.04 -12.33
C THR A 120 8.89 1.57 -12.24
N PHE A 121 9.94 2.15 -12.80
CA PHE A 121 10.13 3.60 -12.80
C PHE A 121 10.76 4.07 -14.11
N THR A 122 10.58 5.35 -14.43
CA THR A 122 11.22 5.96 -15.60
C THR A 122 12.54 6.63 -15.23
N ARG A 123 13.37 6.92 -16.24
CA ARG A 123 14.56 7.76 -16.05
C ARG A 123 14.22 9.13 -15.44
N GLN A 124 13.05 9.69 -15.76
CA GLN A 124 12.58 10.96 -15.20
C GLN A 124 12.26 10.84 -13.70
N ASP A 125 11.70 9.71 -13.26
CA ASP A 125 11.43 9.48 -11.83
C ASP A 125 12.74 9.32 -11.05
N LEU A 126 13.72 8.63 -11.63
CA LEU A 126 15.07 8.55 -11.09
C LEU A 126 15.72 9.94 -11.00
N ALA A 127 15.69 10.72 -12.08
CA ALA A 127 16.23 12.09 -12.07
C ALA A 127 15.54 12.97 -11.02
N ARG A 128 14.21 12.94 -10.91
CA ARG A 128 13.47 13.68 -9.88
C ARG A 128 13.81 13.21 -8.47
N PHE A 129 14.13 11.94 -8.28
CA PHE A 129 14.60 11.42 -7.00
C PHE A 129 15.99 11.93 -6.67
N VAL A 130 16.94 11.82 -7.60
CA VAL A 130 18.33 12.25 -7.41
C VAL A 130 18.41 13.75 -7.20
N ASP A 131 17.73 14.55 -8.02
CA ASP A 131 17.66 16.01 -7.90
C ASP A 131 17.26 16.47 -6.50
N ARG A 132 16.22 15.85 -5.94
CA ARG A 132 15.79 16.11 -4.55
C ARG A 132 16.88 15.80 -3.53
N HIS A 133 17.77 14.86 -3.78
CA HIS A 133 18.77 14.36 -2.83
C HIS A 133 20.21 14.78 -3.19
N THR A 134 20.37 15.83 -4.00
CA THR A 134 21.69 16.36 -4.35
C THR A 134 21.72 17.87 -4.18
N ALA A 135 22.88 18.43 -3.85
CA ALA A 135 23.02 19.85 -3.53
C ALA A 135 23.20 20.75 -4.78
N ASP A 136 23.77 20.21 -5.85
CA ASP A 136 24.10 20.97 -7.06
C ASP A 136 24.15 20.07 -8.31
N ALA A 137 24.35 20.69 -9.48
CA ALA A 137 24.36 20.02 -10.78
C ALA A 137 25.54 19.03 -10.96
N GLU A 138 26.67 19.28 -10.29
CA GLU A 138 27.84 18.40 -10.36
C GLU A 138 27.56 17.11 -9.59
N GLN A 139 27.09 17.23 -8.34
CA GLN A 139 26.70 16.09 -7.53
C GLN A 139 25.53 15.32 -8.16
N PHE A 140 24.53 16.01 -8.70
CA PHE A 140 23.43 15.41 -9.47
C PHE A 140 23.95 14.52 -10.60
N SER A 141 24.84 15.06 -11.45
CA SER A 141 25.38 14.34 -12.60
C SER A 141 26.20 13.13 -12.16
N ALA A 142 27.02 13.28 -11.12
CA ALA A 142 27.83 12.20 -10.58
C ALA A 142 26.96 11.06 -9.99
N VAL A 143 25.91 11.40 -9.24
CA VAL A 143 24.96 10.40 -8.69
C VAL A 143 24.20 9.71 -9.81
N MET A 144 23.70 10.45 -10.81
CA MET A 144 23.00 9.85 -11.96
C MET A 144 23.86 8.81 -12.68
N VAL A 145 25.11 9.14 -13.01
CA VAL A 145 26.05 8.19 -13.63
C VAL A 145 26.25 6.95 -12.74
N ARG A 146 26.41 7.15 -11.43
CA ARG A 146 26.66 6.06 -10.48
C ARG A 146 25.46 5.12 -10.32
N VAL A 147 24.24 5.67 -10.29
CA VAL A 147 22.99 4.89 -10.20
C VAL A 147 22.67 4.19 -11.52
N GLU A 148 22.87 4.85 -12.67
CA GLU A 148 22.67 4.23 -14.00
C GLU A 148 23.67 3.09 -14.27
N ALA A 149 24.86 3.15 -13.68
CA ALA A 149 25.86 2.08 -13.74
C ALA A 149 25.67 0.98 -12.67
N CYS A 150 24.64 1.07 -11.82
CA CYS A 150 24.43 0.12 -10.74
C CYS A 150 23.98 -1.25 -11.28
N PRO A 151 24.61 -2.38 -10.90
CA PRO A 151 24.23 -3.72 -11.36
C PRO A 151 22.80 -4.16 -10.98
N GLU A 152 22.22 -3.50 -9.99
CA GLU A 152 20.84 -3.73 -9.56
C GLU A 152 19.82 -3.09 -10.50
N LEU A 153 20.20 -2.10 -11.31
CA LEU A 153 19.31 -1.48 -12.30
C LEU A 153 19.08 -2.43 -13.46
N VAL A 154 17.82 -2.69 -13.78
CA VAL A 154 17.43 -3.53 -14.92
C VAL A 154 16.53 -2.73 -15.86
N ALA A 155 16.94 -2.61 -17.12
CA ALA A 155 16.11 -2.02 -18.16
C ALA A 155 15.05 -3.03 -18.64
N LEU A 156 13.79 -2.61 -18.62
CA LEU A 156 12.64 -3.41 -19.05
C LEU A 156 12.21 -3.12 -20.50
N GLY A 157 12.77 -2.07 -21.11
CA GLY A 157 12.40 -1.60 -22.44
C GLY A 157 11.59 -0.31 -22.37
N LYS A 158 10.65 -0.13 -23.29
CA LYS A 158 9.82 1.09 -23.39
C LYS A 158 8.35 0.78 -23.07
N ASP A 159 7.69 1.71 -22.37
CA ASP A 159 6.24 1.62 -22.15
C ASP A 159 5.43 2.02 -23.40
N GLY A 160 4.10 1.95 -23.30
CA GLY A 160 3.19 2.34 -24.39
C GLY A 160 3.30 3.80 -24.85
N HIS A 161 3.99 4.65 -24.08
CA HIS A 161 4.29 6.05 -24.44
C HIS A 161 5.73 6.22 -24.94
N GLY A 162 6.46 5.13 -25.17
CA GLY A 162 7.84 5.14 -25.65
C GLY A 162 8.89 5.54 -24.61
N ARG A 163 8.51 5.65 -23.33
CA ARG A 163 9.43 6.01 -22.24
C ARG A 163 10.16 4.78 -21.75
N GLU A 164 11.47 4.92 -21.51
CA GLU A 164 12.25 3.83 -20.93
C GLU A 164 11.77 3.50 -19.52
N ARG A 165 11.58 2.20 -19.27
CA ARG A 165 11.18 1.63 -17.99
C ARG A 165 12.31 0.82 -17.41
N PHE A 166 12.47 0.98 -16.11
CA PHE A 166 13.47 0.29 -15.32
C PHE A 166 12.79 -0.36 -14.11
N SER A 167 13.42 -1.40 -13.59
CA SER A 167 13.14 -1.96 -12.27
C SER A 167 14.47 -2.37 -11.62
N THR A 168 14.39 -3.06 -10.49
CA THR A 168 15.57 -3.62 -9.82
C THR A 168 15.62 -5.13 -9.96
N ARG A 169 16.83 -5.70 -9.93
CA ARG A 169 17.02 -7.15 -9.84
C ARG A 169 16.32 -7.73 -8.61
N ALA A 170 16.38 -7.02 -7.48
CA ALA A 170 15.62 -7.36 -6.29
C ALA A 170 14.09 -7.39 -6.51
N MET A 171 13.51 -6.45 -7.25
CA MET A 171 12.07 -6.45 -7.57
C MET A 171 11.71 -7.57 -8.56
N ILE A 172 12.50 -7.76 -9.62
CA ILE A 172 12.30 -8.89 -10.56
C ILE A 172 12.35 -10.22 -9.81
N GLY A 173 13.29 -10.39 -8.87
CA GLY A 173 13.36 -11.58 -8.04
C GLY A 173 12.13 -11.78 -7.14
N VAL A 174 11.50 -10.69 -6.65
CA VAL A 174 10.21 -10.77 -5.93
C VAL A 174 9.11 -11.26 -6.86
N GLU A 175 9.01 -10.72 -8.08
CA GLU A 175 7.99 -11.12 -9.05
C GLU A 175 8.16 -12.57 -9.51
N GLN A 176 9.41 -13.02 -9.72
CA GLN A 176 9.70 -14.42 -10.05
C GLN A 176 9.26 -15.37 -8.93
N ARG A 177 9.61 -15.07 -7.66
CA ARG A 177 9.17 -15.90 -6.53
C ARG A 177 7.65 -15.90 -6.36
N LEU A 178 7.02 -14.76 -6.61
CA LEU A 178 5.56 -14.63 -6.61
C LEU A 178 4.92 -15.50 -7.69
N GLU A 179 5.44 -15.48 -8.91
CA GLU A 179 4.99 -16.31 -10.02
C GLU A 179 5.18 -17.80 -9.71
N GLU A 180 6.37 -18.21 -9.27
CA GLU A 180 6.68 -19.59 -8.89
C GLU A 180 5.75 -20.12 -7.80
N ALA A 181 5.54 -19.34 -6.74
CA ALA A 181 4.62 -19.70 -5.66
C ALA A 181 3.18 -19.83 -6.16
N SER A 182 2.73 -18.89 -7.00
CA SER A 182 1.38 -18.89 -7.56
C SER A 182 1.14 -20.12 -8.45
N LEU A 183 2.10 -20.47 -9.31
CA LEU A 183 2.04 -21.64 -10.17
C LEU A 183 2.03 -22.94 -9.36
N ALA A 184 2.91 -23.05 -8.36
CA ALA A 184 2.93 -24.21 -7.47
C ALA A 184 1.60 -24.39 -6.74
N MET A 185 1.06 -23.34 -6.11
CA MET A 185 -0.22 -23.42 -5.38
C MET A 185 -1.42 -23.67 -6.31
N GLY A 186 -1.39 -23.14 -7.54
CA GLY A 186 -2.43 -23.40 -8.54
C GLY A 186 -2.47 -24.85 -9.05
N GLN A 187 -1.36 -25.58 -8.93
CA GLN A 187 -1.24 -27.00 -9.30
C GLN A 187 -1.46 -27.94 -8.10
N SER A 188 -1.18 -27.48 -6.89
CA SER A 188 -1.41 -28.25 -5.66
C SER A 188 -2.91 -28.49 -5.40
N GLN A 189 -3.20 -29.59 -4.70
CA GLN A 189 -4.56 -30.08 -4.47
C GLN A 189 -4.82 -30.43 -3.00
N GLY A 190 -4.53 -29.51 -2.08
CA GLY A 190 -4.57 -29.74 -0.64
C GLY A 190 -5.90 -29.39 0.05
N HIS A 191 -6.72 -28.51 -0.53
CA HIS A 191 -7.88 -27.90 0.16
C HIS A 191 -9.25 -28.28 -0.43
N ALA A 192 -9.39 -29.53 -0.90
CA ALA A 192 -10.62 -30.00 -1.52
C ALA A 192 -11.78 -30.13 -0.52
N VAL A 193 -12.87 -29.38 -0.76
CA VAL A 193 -14.14 -29.59 -0.06
C VAL A 193 -14.85 -30.83 -0.65
N PRO A 194 -15.42 -31.73 0.19
CA PRO A 194 -16.17 -32.89 -0.30
C PRO A 194 -17.28 -32.50 -1.28
N LEU A 195 -17.46 -33.29 -2.35
CA LEU A 195 -18.39 -32.97 -3.44
C LEU A 195 -19.83 -32.72 -2.96
N ALA A 196 -20.29 -33.45 -1.94
CA ALA A 196 -21.62 -33.28 -1.37
C ALA A 196 -21.78 -31.89 -0.72
N VAL A 197 -20.82 -31.50 0.12
CA VAL A 197 -20.79 -30.18 0.79
C VAL A 197 -20.73 -29.07 -0.26
N ARG A 198 -19.86 -29.21 -1.26
CA ARG A 198 -19.76 -28.24 -2.35
C ARG A 198 -21.06 -28.08 -3.13
N ARG A 199 -21.72 -29.20 -3.51
CA ARG A 199 -23.00 -29.15 -4.23
C ARG A 199 -24.08 -28.48 -3.40
N ALA A 200 -24.14 -28.75 -2.10
CA ALA A 200 -25.07 -28.09 -1.20
C ALA A 200 -24.80 -26.58 -1.10
N ALA A 201 -23.53 -26.17 -1.01
CA ALA A 201 -23.15 -24.76 -0.97
C ALA A 201 -23.52 -24.01 -2.26
N MET A 202 -23.32 -24.62 -3.43
CA MET A 202 -23.69 -24.04 -4.73
C MET A 202 -25.20 -23.91 -4.94
N ALA A 203 -26.00 -24.75 -4.26
CA ALA A 203 -27.46 -24.76 -4.37
C ALA A 203 -28.16 -23.89 -3.32
N ARG A 204 -27.41 -23.07 -2.56
CA ARG A 204 -27.99 -22.17 -1.56
C ARG A 204 -28.84 -21.08 -2.21
N ASP A 205 -30.01 -20.85 -1.63
CA ASP A 205 -30.91 -19.77 -2.03
C ASP A 205 -30.23 -18.40 -1.90
N GLY A 206 -30.52 -17.51 -2.86
CA GLY A 206 -29.97 -16.15 -2.89
C GLY A 206 -28.65 -15.99 -3.63
N LEU A 207 -28.07 -17.07 -4.18
CA LEU A 207 -26.95 -16.99 -5.13
C LEU A 207 -27.46 -16.85 -6.56
N GLY A 208 -26.90 -15.90 -7.31
CA GLY A 208 -26.98 -15.91 -8.77
C GLY A 208 -26.06 -16.99 -9.37
N ASP A 209 -26.31 -17.35 -10.64
CA ASP A 209 -25.59 -18.43 -11.32
C ASP A 209 -24.06 -18.26 -11.28
N GLU A 210 -23.56 -17.04 -11.51
CA GLU A 210 -22.12 -16.74 -11.47
C GLU A 210 -21.53 -16.87 -10.07
N GLN A 211 -22.28 -16.48 -9.04
CA GLN A 211 -21.82 -16.60 -7.66
C GLN A 211 -21.80 -18.08 -7.23
N ALA A 212 -22.81 -18.87 -7.62
CA ALA A 212 -22.83 -20.31 -7.38
C ALA A 212 -21.65 -21.02 -8.06
N LEU A 213 -21.33 -20.63 -9.31
CA LEU A 213 -20.14 -21.10 -10.00
C LEU A 213 -18.86 -20.69 -9.26
N ALA A 214 -18.76 -19.44 -8.79
CA ALA A 214 -17.62 -18.98 -8.01
C ALA A 214 -17.42 -19.77 -6.71
N VAL A 215 -18.49 -20.03 -5.93
CA VAL A 215 -18.44 -20.93 -4.76
C VAL A 215 -17.90 -22.30 -5.18
N GLY A 216 -18.42 -22.84 -6.28
CA GLY A 216 -17.99 -24.12 -6.83
C GLY A 216 -16.52 -24.16 -7.22
N GLU A 217 -15.98 -23.09 -7.79
CA GLU A 217 -14.56 -22.98 -8.17
C GLU A 217 -13.63 -22.83 -6.96
N VAL A 218 -13.94 -21.93 -6.01
CA VAL A 218 -13.06 -21.67 -4.86
C VAL A 218 -13.02 -22.83 -3.86
N THR A 219 -14.03 -23.70 -3.87
CA THR A 219 -14.10 -24.90 -3.02
C THR A 219 -13.66 -26.17 -3.74
N LYS A 220 -13.00 -26.05 -4.91
CA LYS A 220 -12.29 -27.18 -5.54
C LYS A 220 -11.03 -27.53 -4.76
N SER A 221 -10.21 -28.40 -5.33
CA SER A 221 -8.98 -28.88 -4.68
C SER A 221 -7.83 -27.88 -4.69
N ARG A 222 -7.84 -26.86 -5.56
CA ARG A 222 -6.69 -25.95 -5.74
C ARG A 222 -6.35 -25.17 -4.48
N ASP A 223 -5.07 -25.00 -4.20
CA ASP A 223 -4.58 -24.25 -3.04
C ASP A 223 -4.48 -22.73 -3.30
N LEU A 224 -4.63 -22.30 -4.55
CA LEU A 224 -4.81 -20.90 -4.92
C LEU A 224 -6.00 -20.76 -5.88
N SER A 225 -6.93 -19.87 -5.51
CA SER A 225 -8.08 -19.48 -6.33
C SER A 225 -8.19 -17.96 -6.36
N VAL A 226 -8.53 -17.41 -7.53
CA VAL A 226 -8.74 -15.97 -7.72
C VAL A 226 -10.18 -15.74 -8.13
N VAL A 227 -10.87 -14.88 -7.39
CA VAL A 227 -12.22 -14.43 -7.72
C VAL A 227 -12.17 -12.96 -8.07
N VAL A 228 -12.69 -12.62 -9.25
CA VAL A 228 -12.85 -11.24 -9.70
C VAL A 228 -14.34 -10.93 -9.75
N GLY A 229 -14.74 -9.82 -9.13
CA GLY A 229 -16.12 -9.35 -9.17
C GLY A 229 -16.16 -7.83 -9.06
N TYR A 230 -17.06 -7.19 -9.79
CA TYR A 230 -17.28 -5.75 -9.68
C TYR A 230 -17.81 -5.38 -8.28
N ALA A 231 -17.61 -4.12 -7.87
CA ALA A 231 -18.17 -3.63 -6.62
C ALA A 231 -19.70 -3.83 -6.60
N GLY A 232 -20.22 -4.34 -5.48
CA GLY A 232 -21.66 -4.57 -5.29
C GLY A 232 -22.22 -5.87 -5.88
N THR A 233 -21.39 -6.76 -6.45
CA THR A 233 -21.86 -8.05 -7.01
C THR A 233 -22.07 -9.16 -5.96
N GLY A 234 -22.10 -8.85 -4.67
CA GLY A 234 -22.33 -9.83 -3.60
C GLY A 234 -21.16 -10.76 -3.29
N LYS A 235 -19.91 -10.34 -3.58
CA LYS A 235 -18.67 -11.07 -3.27
C LYS A 235 -18.61 -11.55 -1.81
N SER A 236 -18.92 -10.68 -0.85
CA SER A 236 -18.88 -11.03 0.58
C SER A 236 -19.92 -12.09 0.96
N THR A 237 -21.12 -12.02 0.39
CA THR A 237 -22.16 -13.05 0.58
C THR A 237 -21.71 -14.40 0.05
N MET A 238 -21.13 -14.42 -1.17
CA MET A 238 -20.56 -15.61 -1.77
C MET A 238 -19.43 -16.19 -0.90
N LEU A 239 -18.52 -15.35 -0.40
CA LEU A 239 -17.45 -15.76 0.51
C LEU A 239 -17.98 -16.31 1.84
N GLY A 240 -19.09 -15.79 2.37
CA GLY A 240 -19.71 -16.36 3.57
C GLY A 240 -20.28 -17.77 3.35
N ILE A 241 -20.77 -18.06 2.15
CA ILE A 241 -21.20 -19.41 1.76
C ILE A 241 -19.99 -20.34 1.59
N ALA A 242 -18.92 -19.86 0.95
CA ALA A 242 -17.68 -20.61 0.81
C ALA A 242 -17.04 -20.90 2.19
N ARG A 243 -17.02 -19.92 3.09
CA ARG A 243 -16.58 -20.05 4.50
C ARG A 243 -17.27 -21.23 5.17
N ALA A 244 -18.60 -21.26 5.13
CA ALA A 244 -19.36 -22.34 5.75
C ALA A 244 -19.02 -23.72 5.13
N ALA A 245 -18.79 -23.79 3.82
CA ALA A 245 -18.40 -25.03 3.16
C ALA A 245 -16.98 -25.49 3.54
N TRP A 246 -16.03 -24.57 3.67
CA TRP A 246 -14.68 -24.88 4.15
C TRP A 246 -14.69 -25.33 5.62
N GLU A 247 -15.43 -24.66 6.48
CA GLU A 247 -15.56 -25.04 7.91
C GLU A 247 -16.24 -26.40 8.08
N GLU A 248 -17.28 -26.70 7.30
CA GLU A 248 -17.92 -28.02 7.29
C GLU A 248 -16.95 -29.13 6.83
N ALA A 249 -16.01 -28.80 5.95
CA ALA A 249 -14.92 -29.69 5.54
C ALA A 249 -13.77 -29.78 6.56
N GLY A 250 -13.82 -29.02 7.67
CA GLY A 250 -12.84 -29.05 8.74
C GLY A 250 -11.68 -28.05 8.60
N TYR A 251 -11.78 -27.10 7.66
CA TYR A 251 -10.79 -26.03 7.50
C TYR A 251 -11.07 -24.86 8.44
N ARG A 252 -10.01 -24.14 8.83
CA ARG A 252 -10.12 -22.87 9.54
C ARG A 252 -10.00 -21.72 8.55
N VAL A 253 -11.01 -20.85 8.47
CA VAL A 253 -11.05 -19.75 7.50
C VAL A 253 -10.64 -18.46 8.17
N ARG A 254 -9.69 -17.73 7.59
CA ARG A 254 -9.20 -16.45 8.09
C ARG A 254 -9.28 -15.40 7.00
N GLY A 255 -9.64 -14.18 7.35
CA GLY A 255 -9.78 -13.06 6.44
C GLY A 255 -8.60 -12.10 6.54
N ALA A 256 -8.21 -11.57 5.40
CA ALA A 256 -7.17 -10.56 5.31
C ALA A 256 -7.55 -9.48 4.30
N ALA A 257 -7.25 -8.22 4.64
CA ALA A 257 -7.44 -7.11 3.70
C ALA A 257 -6.30 -6.08 3.82
N LEU A 258 -6.18 -5.19 2.83
CA LEU A 258 -5.16 -4.14 2.84
C LEU A 258 -5.42 -3.08 3.94
N SER A 259 -6.69 -2.75 4.20
CA SER A 259 -7.09 -1.72 5.15
C SER A 259 -7.98 -2.28 6.26
N GLY A 260 -8.03 -1.58 7.40
CA GLY A 260 -8.91 -1.97 8.51
C GLY A 260 -10.39 -1.92 8.14
N ILE A 261 -10.79 -0.92 7.34
CA ILE A 261 -12.19 -0.78 6.86
C ILE A 261 -12.55 -1.95 5.95
N ALA A 262 -11.66 -2.35 5.04
CA ALA A 262 -11.88 -3.52 4.18
C ALA A 262 -11.94 -4.82 5.01
N ALA A 263 -11.12 -4.97 6.05
CA ALA A 263 -11.18 -6.13 6.94
C ALA A 263 -12.52 -6.18 7.71
N GLU A 264 -12.96 -5.06 8.28
CA GLU A 264 -14.26 -4.94 8.96
C GLU A 264 -15.42 -5.23 7.98
N GLY A 265 -15.33 -4.74 6.75
CA GLY A 265 -16.33 -4.99 5.70
C GLY A 265 -16.37 -6.45 5.25
N LEU A 266 -15.21 -7.10 5.10
CA LEU A 266 -15.10 -8.53 4.82
C LEU A 266 -15.75 -9.35 5.93
N GLU A 267 -15.41 -9.07 7.20
CA GLU A 267 -15.96 -9.77 8.35
C GLU A 267 -17.47 -9.58 8.47
N ALA A 268 -17.96 -8.34 8.40
CA ALA A 268 -19.39 -8.06 8.48
C ALA A 268 -20.19 -8.71 7.33
N GLY A 269 -19.62 -8.77 6.13
CA GLY A 269 -20.32 -9.29 4.94
C GLY A 269 -20.23 -10.81 4.75
N SER A 270 -19.21 -11.47 5.30
CA SER A 270 -18.95 -12.91 5.08
C SER A 270 -18.92 -13.75 6.36
N GLY A 271 -18.81 -13.10 7.53
CA GLY A 271 -18.61 -13.77 8.82
C GLY A 271 -17.22 -14.39 8.97
N ILE A 272 -16.26 -14.07 8.10
CA ILE A 272 -14.87 -14.50 8.23
C ILE A 272 -14.15 -13.54 9.18
N GLU A 273 -13.60 -14.05 10.29
CA GLU A 273 -12.75 -13.26 11.19
C GLU A 273 -11.58 -12.64 10.39
N SER A 274 -11.48 -11.31 10.38
CA SER A 274 -10.62 -10.60 9.43
C SER A 274 -9.68 -9.61 10.09
N ARG A 275 -8.44 -9.55 9.59
CA ARG A 275 -7.42 -8.59 10.02
C ARG A 275 -6.72 -7.93 8.84
N THR A 276 -6.00 -6.84 9.09
CA THR A 276 -5.15 -6.28 8.03
C THR A 276 -3.97 -7.20 7.73
N LEU A 277 -3.55 -7.25 6.47
CA LEU A 277 -2.36 -8.00 6.04
C LEU A 277 -1.12 -7.59 6.85
N ALA A 278 -0.94 -6.29 7.09
CA ALA A 278 0.17 -5.79 7.91
C ALA A 278 0.13 -6.33 9.36
N SER A 279 -1.06 -6.48 9.93
CA SER A 279 -1.24 -7.06 11.27
C SER A 279 -0.87 -8.54 11.31
N LEU A 280 -1.29 -9.31 10.30
CA LEU A 280 -0.96 -10.72 10.15
C LEU A 280 0.54 -10.93 9.92
N GLU A 281 1.14 -10.21 8.97
CA GLU A 281 2.59 -10.27 8.70
C GLU A 281 3.42 -9.97 9.95
N ARG A 282 3.01 -8.98 10.75
CA ARG A 282 3.67 -8.66 12.03
C ARG A 282 3.58 -9.80 13.04
N ALA A 283 2.45 -10.51 13.09
CA ALA A 283 2.29 -11.67 13.95
C ALA A 283 3.18 -12.82 13.47
N TRP A 284 3.15 -13.14 12.16
CA TRP A 284 3.95 -14.19 11.55
C TRP A 284 5.45 -13.99 11.76
N ALA A 285 5.93 -12.75 11.57
CA ALA A 285 7.33 -12.37 11.79
C ALA A 285 7.79 -12.59 13.24
N ARG A 286 6.85 -12.53 14.20
CA ARG A 286 7.11 -12.80 15.63
C ARG A 286 6.87 -14.26 16.03
N GLY A 287 6.51 -15.12 15.08
CA GLY A 287 6.23 -16.53 15.33
C GLY A 287 4.82 -16.83 15.82
N PHE A 288 3.92 -15.85 15.84
CA PHE A 288 2.53 -16.03 16.27
C PHE A 288 1.59 -16.17 15.08
N ASP A 289 0.44 -16.85 15.31
CA ASP A 289 -0.70 -16.85 14.38
C ASP A 289 -0.32 -17.27 12.95
N ARG A 290 0.68 -18.16 12.83
CA ARG A 290 1.14 -18.66 11.53
C ARG A 290 0.04 -19.46 10.86
N LEU A 291 0.05 -19.47 9.53
CA LEU A 291 -0.79 -20.38 8.76
C LEU A 291 -0.28 -21.81 8.96
N GLU A 292 -1.20 -22.74 9.20
CA GLU A 292 -0.94 -24.16 9.39
C GLU A 292 -1.67 -24.97 8.31
N ARG A 293 -1.36 -26.26 8.26
CA ARG A 293 -2.08 -27.19 7.39
C ARG A 293 -3.56 -27.22 7.79
N GLY A 294 -4.44 -26.85 6.86
CA GLY A 294 -5.88 -26.80 7.08
C GLY A 294 -6.44 -25.39 7.28
N ASP A 295 -5.63 -24.35 7.11
CA ASP A 295 -6.11 -22.98 7.04
C ASP A 295 -6.44 -22.53 5.61
N VAL A 296 -7.51 -21.77 5.46
CA VAL A 296 -7.88 -21.07 4.22
C VAL A 296 -7.80 -19.57 4.49
N LEU A 297 -6.85 -18.89 3.83
CA LEU A 297 -6.73 -17.44 3.91
C LEU A 297 -7.49 -16.78 2.75
N VAL A 298 -8.50 -15.98 3.08
CA VAL A 298 -9.24 -15.16 2.11
C VAL A 298 -8.66 -13.76 2.13
N VAL A 299 -8.07 -13.34 0.99
CA VAL A 299 -7.52 -11.98 0.83
C VAL A 299 -8.50 -11.13 0.01
N ASP A 300 -9.13 -10.16 0.65
CA ASP A 300 -9.98 -9.19 -0.04
C ASP A 300 -9.16 -8.01 -0.59
N GLU A 301 -9.64 -7.43 -1.68
CA GLU A 301 -8.95 -6.38 -2.43
C GLU A 301 -7.50 -6.73 -2.79
N ALA A 302 -7.26 -8.01 -3.12
CA ALA A 302 -5.94 -8.54 -3.46
C ALA A 302 -5.28 -7.81 -4.64
N GLY A 303 -6.07 -7.27 -5.58
CA GLY A 303 -5.56 -6.44 -6.69
C GLY A 303 -4.90 -5.14 -6.23
N MET A 304 -5.22 -4.68 -5.02
CA MET A 304 -4.60 -3.52 -4.40
C MET A 304 -3.35 -3.90 -3.59
N VAL A 305 -2.90 -5.15 -3.54
CA VAL A 305 -1.73 -5.59 -2.75
C VAL A 305 -0.48 -5.58 -3.64
N GLY A 306 0.60 -4.90 -3.19
CA GLY A 306 1.83 -4.79 -3.99
C GLY A 306 2.61 -6.11 -4.05
N SER A 307 3.39 -6.32 -5.12
CA SER A 307 4.12 -7.58 -5.38
C SER A 307 4.94 -8.07 -4.19
N ARG A 308 5.65 -7.17 -3.48
CA ARG A 308 6.43 -7.52 -2.29
C ARG A 308 5.58 -8.06 -1.14
N GLN A 309 4.40 -7.48 -0.92
CA GLN A 309 3.52 -7.92 0.16
C GLN A 309 2.84 -9.23 -0.23
N MET A 310 2.37 -9.34 -1.47
CA MET A 310 1.75 -10.57 -1.98
C MET A 310 2.72 -11.75 -1.94
N GLU A 311 4.00 -11.54 -2.32
CA GLU A 311 5.03 -12.59 -2.23
C GLU A 311 5.23 -13.11 -0.81
N ARG A 312 5.23 -12.23 0.21
CA ARG A 312 5.33 -12.66 1.62
C ARG A 312 4.09 -13.39 2.10
N VAL A 313 2.91 -12.98 1.64
CA VAL A 313 1.63 -13.64 1.97
C VAL A 313 1.60 -15.05 1.39
N LEU A 314 1.93 -15.23 0.11
CA LEU A 314 2.00 -16.54 -0.53
C LEU A 314 3.10 -17.41 0.07
N SER A 315 4.26 -16.82 0.41
CA SER A 315 5.33 -17.54 1.10
C SER A 315 4.92 -18.03 2.49
N ALA A 316 4.04 -17.30 3.19
CA ALA A 316 3.49 -17.74 4.47
C ALA A 316 2.38 -18.79 4.32
N ALA A 317 1.72 -18.85 3.17
CA ALA A 317 0.60 -19.75 2.88
C ALA A 317 1.03 -21.06 2.19
N ARG A 318 2.27 -21.14 1.70
CA ARG A 318 2.83 -22.30 1.00
C ARG A 318 3.17 -23.47 1.93
#